data_AF-A0A3A4ZVW7-F1
#
_entry.id   AF-A0A3A4ZVW7-F1
#
_cell.length_a   1.000
_cell.length_b   1.000
_cell.length_c   1.000
_cell.angle_alpha   90.00
_cell.angle_beta   90.00
_cell.angle_gamma   90.00
#
_symmetry.space_group_name_H-M   'P 1'
#
loop_
_entity.id
_entity.type
_entity.pdbx_description
1 polymer ?
#
loop_
_entity_poly.entity_id
_entity_poly.type
_entity_poly.pdbx_seq_one_letter_code
_entity_poly.pdbx_strand_id
1 'polypeptide(L)'
;ASKLGREATALTSFGLVPAATVAETFAGKLRGAFPPHLAALVEELDASYEASKSLAAAEYAGETAKWRFLFSVAPDERAAEYLRVKIDLANVQSFVRLRLEPIRGEALSSVWIAGGEIAPDRYEGLFAEPLDEFFAYLATTSYRSLPAAGLAKDAPLWRVDALLRRAVLELLGGSRYRHFDISPVLYHVELRERNEEVLRRIITGKLNRMNEEMLLERVEALLAA
;
A
#
# COMPACT_ATOMS: atom_id res chain seq x y z
N ALA A 1 -8.54 -8.65 -12.95
CA ALA A 1 -8.31 -9.24 -14.29
C ALA A 1 -9.48 -10.12 -14.73
N SER A 2 -9.80 -11.19 -13.98
CA SER A 2 -10.92 -12.10 -14.28
C SER A 2 -12.27 -11.39 -14.52
N LYS A 3 -12.74 -10.55 -13.57
CA LYS A 3 -13.99 -9.78 -13.72
C LYS A 3 -13.98 -8.77 -14.90
N LEU A 4 -12.80 -8.39 -15.38
CA LEU A 4 -12.61 -7.47 -16.52
C LEU A 4 -12.42 -8.21 -17.85
N GLY A 5 -12.41 -9.55 -17.86
CA GLY A 5 -12.10 -10.35 -19.05
C GLY A 5 -10.67 -10.13 -19.58
N ARG A 6 -9.73 -9.71 -18.72
CA ARG A 6 -8.33 -9.45 -19.09
C ARG A 6 -7.43 -10.56 -18.58
N GLU A 7 -6.33 -10.80 -19.29
CA GLU A 7 -5.26 -11.67 -18.80
C GLU A 7 -4.58 -11.08 -17.57
N ALA A 8 -4.17 -11.96 -16.65
CA ALA A 8 -3.42 -11.60 -15.45
C ALA A 8 -1.93 -11.40 -15.79
N THR A 9 -1.59 -10.25 -16.37
CA THR A 9 -0.23 -9.97 -16.85
C THR A 9 0.74 -9.47 -15.76
N ALA A 10 0.23 -9.16 -14.55
CA ALA A 10 0.98 -8.51 -13.49
C ALA A 10 1.18 -9.37 -12.22
N LEU A 11 1.14 -10.70 -12.35
CA LEU A 11 1.41 -11.59 -11.21
C LEU A 11 2.91 -11.58 -10.88
N THR A 12 3.23 -11.47 -9.60
CA THR A 12 4.62 -11.50 -9.12
C THR A 12 4.98 -12.90 -8.62
N SER A 13 6.26 -13.26 -8.72
CA SER A 13 6.80 -14.53 -8.20
C SER A 13 7.25 -14.43 -6.73
N PHE A 14 7.07 -13.27 -6.08
CA PHE A 14 7.62 -12.96 -4.76
C PHE A 14 6.73 -13.36 -3.57
N GLY A 15 5.62 -14.06 -3.82
CA GLY A 15 4.70 -14.55 -2.79
C GLY A 15 4.92 -16.01 -2.40
N LEU A 16 4.18 -16.46 -1.38
CA LEU A 16 4.15 -17.87 -0.96
C LEU A 16 3.26 -18.75 -1.85
N VAL A 17 2.44 -18.13 -2.71
CA VAL A 17 1.64 -18.83 -3.72
C VAL A 17 2.23 -18.53 -5.09
N PRO A 18 2.63 -19.56 -5.86
CA PRO A 18 3.17 -19.35 -7.20
C PRO A 18 2.17 -18.64 -8.13
N ALA A 19 2.68 -17.76 -9.00
CA ALA A 19 1.86 -17.05 -9.98
C ALA A 19 1.03 -17.99 -10.87
N ALA A 20 1.60 -19.14 -11.26
CA ALA A 20 0.89 -20.16 -12.03
C ALA A 20 -0.32 -20.72 -11.26
N THR A 21 -0.16 -21.03 -9.97
CA THR A 21 -1.24 -21.51 -9.10
C THR A 21 -2.38 -20.49 -9.01
N VAL A 22 -2.06 -19.19 -8.88
CA VAL A 22 -3.07 -18.12 -8.91
C VAL A 22 -3.81 -18.10 -10.24
N ALA A 23 -3.09 -18.10 -11.36
CA ALA A 23 -3.68 -18.06 -12.69
C ALA A 23 -4.58 -19.26 -12.99
N GLU A 24 -4.14 -20.48 -12.65
CA GLU A 24 -4.90 -21.71 -12.86
C GLU A 24 -6.15 -21.79 -11.98
N THR A 25 -6.07 -21.29 -10.76
CA THR A 25 -7.22 -21.22 -9.85
C THR A 25 -8.30 -20.31 -10.41
N PHE A 26 -7.95 -19.10 -10.85
CA PHE A 26 -8.91 -18.17 -11.47
C PHE A 26 -9.37 -18.60 -12.87
N ALA A 27 -8.61 -19.45 -13.57
CA ALA A 27 -9.05 -20.11 -14.79
C ALA A 27 -9.97 -21.33 -14.55
N GLY A 28 -10.27 -21.66 -13.28
CA GLY A 28 -11.11 -22.80 -12.90
C GLY A 28 -10.44 -24.17 -13.06
N LYS A 29 -9.13 -24.20 -13.33
CA LYS A 29 -8.35 -25.43 -13.56
C LYS A 29 -7.87 -26.08 -12.26
N LEU A 30 -7.72 -25.29 -11.20
CA LEU A 30 -7.28 -25.74 -9.89
C LEU A 30 -8.34 -25.35 -8.84
N ARG A 31 -8.74 -26.28 -7.96
CA ARG A 31 -9.66 -26.03 -6.84
C ARG A 31 -8.97 -26.28 -5.51
N GLY A 32 -9.28 -25.48 -4.48
CA GLY A 32 -8.70 -25.65 -3.15
C GLY A 32 -7.20 -25.36 -3.06
N ALA A 33 -6.66 -24.60 -4.02
CA ALA A 33 -5.23 -24.32 -4.15
C ALA A 33 -4.72 -23.25 -3.19
N PHE A 34 -5.64 -22.42 -2.68
CA PHE A 34 -5.30 -21.30 -1.82
C PHE A 34 -5.32 -21.71 -0.35
N PRO A 35 -4.33 -21.22 0.44
CA PRO A 35 -4.43 -21.22 1.89
C PRO A 35 -5.76 -20.62 2.37
N PRO A 36 -6.29 -21.03 3.55
CA PRO A 36 -7.61 -20.62 4.02
C PRO A 36 -7.84 -19.10 4.03
N HIS A 37 -6.84 -18.31 4.43
CA HIS A 37 -6.94 -16.86 4.48
C HIS A 37 -7.06 -16.21 3.08
N LEU A 38 -6.43 -16.78 2.05
CA LEU A 38 -6.57 -16.31 0.68
C LEU A 38 -7.89 -16.77 0.06
N ALA A 39 -8.38 -17.97 0.41
CA ALA A 39 -9.71 -18.40 -0.01
C ALA A 39 -10.80 -17.46 0.55
N ALA A 40 -10.73 -17.16 1.85
CA ALA A 40 -11.64 -16.21 2.49
C ALA A 40 -11.56 -14.80 1.87
N LEU A 41 -10.34 -14.33 1.54
CA LEU A 41 -10.16 -13.05 0.86
C LEU A 41 -10.85 -13.03 -0.52
N VAL A 42 -10.74 -14.12 -1.30
CA VAL A 42 -11.40 -14.21 -2.62
C VAL A 42 -12.92 -14.19 -2.46
N GLU A 43 -13.47 -14.89 -1.48
CA GLU A 43 -14.90 -14.88 -1.18
C GLU A 43 -15.39 -13.47 -0.78
N GLU A 44 -14.63 -12.74 0.04
CA GLU A 44 -14.96 -11.36 0.45
C GLU A 44 -14.90 -10.38 -0.74
N LEU A 45 -13.90 -10.53 -1.61
CA LEU A 45 -13.77 -9.76 -2.85
C LEU A 45 -14.95 -10.01 -3.80
N ASP A 46 -15.32 -11.28 -4.02
CA ASP A 46 -16.45 -11.64 -4.88
C ASP A 46 -17.77 -11.13 -4.29
N ALA A 47 -18.01 -11.32 -2.99
CA ALA A 47 -19.23 -10.83 -2.33
C ALA A 47 -19.37 -9.30 -2.43
N SER A 48 -18.28 -8.55 -2.18
CA SER A 48 -18.27 -7.09 -2.30
C SER A 48 -18.54 -6.63 -3.74
N TYR A 49 -17.92 -7.28 -4.73
CA TYR A 49 -18.16 -6.98 -6.14
C TYR A 49 -19.59 -7.31 -6.55
N GLU A 50 -20.16 -8.43 -6.12
CA GLU A 50 -21.53 -8.79 -6.48
C GLU A 50 -22.56 -7.82 -5.86
N ALA A 51 -22.31 -7.31 -4.65
CA ALA A 51 -23.18 -6.35 -3.98
C ALA A 51 -23.12 -4.95 -4.58
N SER A 52 -21.92 -4.46 -4.91
CA SER A 52 -21.70 -3.07 -5.35
C SER A 52 -21.61 -2.91 -6.87
N LYS A 53 -21.25 -3.99 -7.58
CA LYS A 53 -20.78 -3.98 -8.98
C LYS A 53 -19.63 -2.99 -9.23
N SER A 54 -18.88 -2.63 -8.18
CA SER A 54 -17.70 -1.79 -8.27
C SER A 54 -16.43 -2.56 -7.95
N LEU A 55 -15.42 -2.40 -8.80
CA LEU A 55 -14.09 -2.97 -8.57
C LEU A 55 -13.35 -2.25 -7.45
N ALA A 56 -13.48 -0.92 -7.35
CA ALA A 56 -12.80 -0.17 -6.30
C ALA A 56 -13.37 -0.50 -4.92
N ALA A 57 -14.70 -0.59 -4.77
CA ALA A 57 -15.33 -1.09 -3.54
C ALA A 57 -14.88 -2.51 -3.17
N ALA A 58 -14.71 -3.40 -4.14
CA ALA A 58 -14.15 -4.73 -3.89
C ALA A 58 -12.68 -4.64 -3.43
N GLU A 59 -11.84 -3.82 -4.09
CA GLU A 59 -10.45 -3.60 -3.71
C GLU A 59 -10.33 -3.06 -2.27
N TYR A 60 -11.13 -2.07 -1.89
CA TYR A 60 -11.13 -1.52 -0.52
C TYR A 60 -11.58 -2.53 0.54
N ALA A 61 -12.59 -3.35 0.22
CA ALA A 61 -13.01 -4.46 1.08
C ALA A 61 -11.87 -5.48 1.26
N GLY A 62 -11.20 -5.86 0.16
CA GLY A 62 -10.07 -6.78 0.18
C GLY A 62 -8.86 -6.25 0.96
N GLU A 63 -8.56 -4.96 0.84
CA GLU A 63 -7.54 -4.30 1.65
C GLU A 63 -7.89 -4.40 3.14
N THR A 64 -9.12 -4.06 3.53
CA THR A 64 -9.59 -4.17 4.91
C THR A 64 -9.47 -5.60 5.43
N ALA A 65 -9.89 -6.59 4.65
CA ALA A 65 -9.79 -8.01 4.98
C ALA A 65 -8.34 -8.47 5.19
N LYS A 66 -7.43 -8.05 4.29
CA LYS A 66 -5.99 -8.32 4.38
C LYS A 66 -5.42 -7.79 5.70
N TRP A 67 -5.67 -6.52 6.03
CA TRP A 67 -5.13 -5.92 7.25
C TRP A 67 -5.71 -6.55 8.52
N ARG A 68 -7.01 -6.86 8.52
CA ARG A 68 -7.68 -7.61 9.61
C ARG A 68 -7.01 -8.96 9.86
N PHE A 69 -6.75 -9.72 8.79
CA PHE A 69 -6.04 -10.99 8.89
C PHE A 69 -4.61 -10.80 9.43
N LEU A 70 -3.85 -9.85 8.88
CA LEU A 70 -2.47 -9.61 9.31
C LEU A 70 -2.37 -9.26 10.80
N PHE A 71 -3.30 -8.45 11.34
CA PHE A 71 -3.36 -8.20 12.78
C PHE A 71 -3.68 -9.46 13.58
N SER A 72 -4.60 -10.31 13.09
CA SER A 72 -4.98 -11.54 13.80
C SER A 72 -3.83 -12.55 13.92
N VAL A 73 -2.83 -12.47 13.05
CA VAL A 73 -1.65 -13.36 13.03
C VAL A 73 -0.36 -12.65 13.46
N ALA A 74 -0.43 -11.38 13.87
CA ALA A 74 0.74 -10.64 14.31
C ALA A 74 1.34 -11.32 15.57
N PRO A 75 2.63 -11.72 15.54
CA PRO A 75 3.23 -12.51 16.62
C PRO A 75 3.43 -11.72 17.91
N ASP A 76 3.58 -10.40 17.82
CA ASP A 76 3.84 -9.51 18.94
C ASP A 76 3.40 -8.07 18.64
N GLU A 77 3.53 -7.19 19.64
CA GLU A 77 3.21 -5.77 19.51
C GLU A 77 4.09 -5.06 18.48
N ARG A 78 5.31 -5.54 18.20
CA ARG A 78 6.21 -4.90 17.23
C ARG A 78 5.76 -5.16 15.79
N ALA A 79 5.31 -6.38 15.51
CA ALA A 79 4.63 -6.68 14.27
C ALA A 79 3.36 -5.83 14.13
N ALA A 80 2.57 -5.69 15.21
CA ALA A 80 1.39 -4.84 15.18
C ALA A 80 1.73 -3.36 14.90
N GLU A 81 2.74 -2.79 15.57
CA GLU A 81 3.25 -1.43 15.31
C GLU A 81 3.62 -1.23 13.83
N TYR A 82 4.34 -2.19 13.24
CA TYR A 82 4.66 -2.16 11.81
C TYR A 82 3.40 -2.15 10.93
N LEU A 83 2.40 -2.98 11.26
CA LEU A 83 1.13 -3.00 10.52
C LEU A 83 0.39 -1.67 10.65
N ARG A 84 0.38 -1.02 11.83
CA ARG A 84 -0.21 0.32 12.02
C ARG A 84 0.45 1.33 11.07
N VAL A 85 1.79 1.34 11.03
CA VAL A 85 2.54 2.20 10.11
C VAL A 85 2.15 1.98 8.65
N LYS A 86 2.04 0.72 8.21
CA LYS A 86 1.64 0.41 6.83
C LYS A 86 0.22 0.86 6.52
N ILE A 87 -0.69 0.73 7.47
CA ILE A 87 -2.09 1.16 7.33
C ILE A 87 -2.19 2.67 7.21
N ASP A 88 -1.56 3.42 8.12
CA ASP A 88 -1.60 4.88 8.07
C ASP A 88 -1.00 5.41 6.77
N LEU A 89 0.12 4.84 6.30
CA LEU A 89 0.73 5.25 5.03
C LEU A 89 -0.15 4.88 3.83
N ALA A 90 -0.85 3.74 3.86
CA ALA A 90 -1.84 3.38 2.83
C ALA A 90 -3.02 4.36 2.83
N ASN A 91 -3.53 4.74 4.02
CA ASN A 91 -4.58 5.74 4.14
C ASN A 91 -4.13 7.13 3.69
N VAL A 92 -2.90 7.56 4.01
CA VAL A 92 -2.31 8.81 3.51
C VAL A 92 -2.23 8.78 1.98
N GLN A 93 -1.79 7.66 1.38
CA GLN A 93 -1.76 7.49 -0.08
C GLN A 93 -3.17 7.65 -0.68
N SER A 94 -4.15 6.92 -0.13
CA SER A 94 -5.54 6.99 -0.56
C SER A 94 -6.10 8.39 -0.42
N PHE A 95 -5.81 9.09 0.68
CA PHE A 95 -6.25 10.46 0.92
C PHE A 95 -5.74 11.40 -0.16
N VAL A 96 -4.41 11.43 -0.38
CA VAL A 96 -3.80 12.33 -1.39
C VAL A 96 -4.32 11.97 -2.78
N ARG A 97 -4.38 10.69 -3.12
CA ARG A 97 -4.87 10.24 -4.43
C ARG A 97 -6.32 10.65 -4.67
N LEU A 98 -7.21 10.45 -3.70
CA LEU A 98 -8.63 10.83 -3.84
C LEU A 98 -8.84 12.34 -3.91
N ARG A 99 -7.96 13.13 -3.30
CA ARG A 99 -8.01 14.61 -3.39
C ARG A 99 -7.55 15.12 -4.76
N LEU A 100 -6.66 14.40 -5.43
CA LEU A 100 -6.18 14.72 -6.78
C LEU A 100 -7.08 14.12 -7.88
N GLU A 101 -7.56 12.90 -7.66
CA GLU A 101 -8.38 12.11 -8.57
C GLU A 101 -9.64 11.59 -7.84
N PRO A 102 -10.70 12.40 -7.71
CA PRO A 102 -11.89 12.01 -6.98
C PRO A 102 -12.60 10.81 -7.62
N ILE A 103 -12.83 9.76 -6.83
CA ILE A 103 -13.68 8.64 -7.24
C ILE A 103 -15.14 9.10 -7.18
N ARG A 104 -15.89 8.86 -8.26
CA ARG A 104 -17.33 9.13 -8.31
C ARG A 104 -18.11 7.90 -7.85
N GLY A 105 -19.00 8.08 -6.89
CA GLY A 105 -20.03 7.09 -6.54
C GLY A 105 -19.65 6.06 -5.49
N GLU A 106 -18.49 6.17 -4.85
CA GLU A 106 -18.12 5.31 -3.71
C GLU A 106 -18.20 6.07 -2.39
N ALA A 107 -18.58 5.37 -1.32
CA ALA A 107 -18.60 5.94 0.02
C ALA A 107 -17.16 6.14 0.51
N LEU A 108 -16.80 7.36 0.88
CA LEU A 108 -15.45 7.66 1.42
C LEU A 108 -15.13 6.80 2.65
N SER A 109 -16.14 6.45 3.44
CA SER A 109 -16.00 5.62 4.64
C SER A 109 -15.48 4.21 4.38
N SER A 110 -15.70 3.65 3.18
CA SER A 110 -15.16 2.32 2.84
C SER A 110 -13.68 2.36 2.43
N VAL A 111 -13.11 3.55 2.19
CA VAL A 111 -11.72 3.71 1.75
C VAL A 111 -10.74 3.56 2.91
N TRP A 112 -11.12 4.04 4.09
CA TRP A 112 -10.21 4.15 5.22
C TRP A 112 -10.06 2.81 5.95
N ILE A 113 -8.82 2.35 6.05
CA ILE A 113 -8.48 1.13 6.77
C ILE A 113 -8.32 1.48 8.26
N ALA A 114 -9.01 0.76 9.13
CA ALA A 114 -8.88 0.91 10.58
C ALA A 114 -7.62 0.21 11.15
N GLY A 115 -7.18 0.62 12.34
CA GLY A 115 -6.08 -0.01 13.08
C GLY A 115 -4.75 0.72 13.04
N GLY A 116 -4.67 1.85 12.33
CA GLY A 116 -3.54 2.78 12.39
C GLY A 116 -3.57 3.71 13.62
N GLU A 117 -2.56 4.59 13.72
CA GLU A 117 -2.51 5.73 14.64
C GLU A 117 -3.61 6.74 14.32
N ILE A 118 -3.93 6.95 13.04
CA ILE A 118 -4.94 7.92 12.61
C ILE A 118 -6.26 7.19 12.39
N ALA A 119 -7.28 7.54 13.17
CA ALA A 119 -8.61 6.92 13.07
C ALA A 119 -9.32 7.28 11.73
N PRO A 120 -10.12 6.37 11.15
CA PRO A 120 -10.93 6.63 9.95
C PRO A 120 -11.74 7.93 10.00
N ASP A 121 -12.45 8.19 11.10
CA ASP A 121 -13.25 9.41 11.29
C ASP A 121 -12.42 10.69 11.16
N ARG A 122 -11.12 10.63 11.50
CA ARG A 122 -10.21 11.76 11.35
C ARG A 122 -9.89 12.02 9.88
N TYR A 123 -9.70 10.97 9.08
CA TYR A 123 -9.55 11.12 7.62
C TYR A 123 -10.82 11.68 7.00
N GLU A 124 -12.00 11.19 7.39
CA GLU A 124 -13.28 11.71 6.88
C GLU A 124 -13.46 13.20 7.18
N GLY A 125 -13.22 13.62 8.43
CA GLY A 125 -13.30 15.02 8.82
C GLY A 125 -12.33 15.91 8.06
N LEU A 126 -11.06 15.50 7.93
CA LEU A 126 -10.05 16.26 7.18
C LEU A 126 -10.29 16.25 5.67
N PHE A 127 -11.06 15.30 5.15
CA PHE A 127 -11.36 15.24 3.72
C PHE A 127 -12.24 16.42 3.27
N ALA A 128 -13.09 16.94 4.18
CA ALA A 128 -13.89 18.13 3.93
C ALA A 128 -13.09 19.45 3.98
N GLU A 129 -11.92 19.42 4.64
CA GLU A 129 -11.05 20.59 4.82
C GLU A 129 -10.08 20.79 3.64
N PRO A 130 -9.46 21.98 3.51
CA PRO A 130 -8.35 22.19 2.58
C PRO A 130 -7.23 21.16 2.76
N LEU A 131 -6.57 20.76 1.66
CA LEU A 131 -5.52 19.74 1.71
C LEU A 131 -4.33 20.15 2.61
N ASP A 132 -4.09 21.45 2.76
CA ASP A 132 -3.06 21.99 3.65
C ASP A 132 -3.33 21.67 5.13
N GLU A 133 -4.61 21.59 5.54
CA GLU A 133 -4.98 21.19 6.91
C GLU A 133 -4.62 19.73 7.19
N PHE A 134 -4.73 18.86 6.18
CA PHE A 134 -4.27 17.47 6.31
C PHE A 134 -2.75 17.41 6.49
N PHE A 135 -1.98 18.18 5.73
CA PHE A 135 -0.52 18.23 5.90
C PHE A 135 -0.11 18.84 7.24
N ALA A 136 -0.79 19.89 7.70
CA ALA A 136 -0.60 20.47 9.01
C ALA A 136 -0.89 19.44 10.12
N TYR A 137 -1.95 18.66 9.98
CA TYR A 137 -2.25 17.57 10.89
C TYR A 137 -1.16 16.49 10.89
N LEU A 138 -0.68 16.05 9.74
CA LEU A 138 0.43 15.08 9.66
C LEU A 138 1.71 15.58 10.35
N ALA A 139 1.96 16.90 10.36
CA ALA A 139 3.10 17.47 11.08
C ALA A 139 3.01 17.27 12.61
N THR A 140 1.83 16.93 13.15
CA THR A 140 1.59 16.69 14.58
C THR A 140 1.64 15.21 14.98
N THR A 141 1.77 14.29 14.03
CA THR A 141 1.74 12.83 14.25
C THR A 141 3.14 12.21 14.12
N SER A 142 3.22 10.88 14.22
CA SER A 142 4.44 10.13 13.86
C SER A 142 4.90 10.40 12.42
N TYR A 143 4.02 10.86 11.53
CA TYR A 143 4.25 11.06 10.10
C TYR A 143 4.76 12.46 9.72
N ARG A 144 5.21 13.27 10.70
CA ARG A 144 5.69 14.64 10.48
C ARG A 144 6.84 14.79 9.49
N SER A 145 7.59 13.72 9.19
CA SER A 145 8.63 13.76 8.15
C SER A 145 8.05 13.89 6.74
N LEU A 146 6.80 13.47 6.51
CA LEU A 146 6.19 13.50 5.18
C LEU A 146 6.03 14.93 4.63
N PRO A 147 5.39 15.90 5.34
CA PRO A 147 5.33 17.28 4.84
C PRO A 147 6.71 17.92 4.73
N ALA A 148 7.60 17.66 5.71
CA ALA A 148 8.98 18.18 5.70
C ALA A 148 9.80 17.69 4.50
N ALA A 149 9.48 16.49 4.00
CA ALA A 149 10.10 15.89 2.82
C ALA A 149 9.50 16.37 1.49
N GLY A 150 8.53 17.29 1.53
CA GLY A 150 7.88 17.83 0.34
C GLY A 150 6.62 17.08 -0.08
N LEU A 151 5.96 16.35 0.83
CA LEU A 151 4.57 15.96 0.62
C LEU A 151 3.72 17.23 0.66
N ALA A 152 3.25 17.66 -0.51
CA ALA A 152 2.50 18.89 -0.69
C ALA A 152 1.42 18.71 -1.76
N LYS A 153 0.52 19.69 -1.87
CA LYS A 153 -0.64 19.65 -2.77
C LYS A 153 -0.26 19.44 -4.24
N ASP A 154 0.85 20.04 -4.67
CA ASP A 154 1.30 20.01 -6.06
C ASP A 154 2.34 18.91 -6.33
N ALA A 155 2.61 18.05 -5.34
CA ALA A 155 3.52 16.94 -5.53
C ALA A 155 2.93 15.91 -6.51
N PRO A 156 3.65 15.51 -7.57
CA PRO A 156 3.14 14.52 -8.51
C PRO A 156 2.99 13.16 -7.81
N LEU A 157 1.96 12.39 -8.18
CA LEU A 157 1.63 11.11 -7.53
C LEU A 157 2.82 10.14 -7.40
N TRP A 158 3.69 10.07 -8.43
CA TRP A 158 4.88 9.22 -8.39
C TRP A 158 5.85 9.60 -7.25
N ARG A 159 5.90 10.88 -6.88
CA ARG A 159 6.73 11.41 -5.80
C ARG A 159 6.08 11.17 -4.45
N VAL A 160 4.75 11.31 -4.35
CA VAL A 160 3.98 10.90 -3.17
C VAL A 160 4.25 9.44 -2.85
N ASP A 161 4.14 8.55 -3.84
CA ASP A 161 4.42 7.12 -3.66
C ASP A 161 5.86 6.87 -3.18
N ALA A 162 6.83 7.64 -3.69
CA ALA A 162 8.22 7.50 -3.29
C ALA A 162 8.44 7.94 -1.83
N LEU A 163 7.85 9.06 -1.43
CA LEU A 163 7.93 9.59 -0.06
C LEU A 163 7.30 8.63 0.95
N LEU A 164 6.13 8.07 0.65
CA LEU A 164 5.46 7.14 1.54
C LEU A 164 6.25 5.83 1.70
N ARG A 165 6.81 5.30 0.60
CA ARG A 165 7.68 4.11 0.65
C ARG A 165 8.93 4.36 1.49
N ARG A 166 9.54 5.55 1.36
CA ARG A 166 10.68 5.93 2.18
C ARG A 166 10.30 6.04 3.65
N ALA A 167 9.16 6.65 3.96
CA ALA A 167 8.71 6.85 5.32
C ALA A 167 8.55 5.52 6.09
N VAL A 168 8.19 4.41 5.42
CA VAL A 168 8.19 3.08 6.06
C VAL A 168 9.57 2.77 6.67
N LEU A 169 10.64 2.94 5.90
CA LEU A 169 12.01 2.65 6.36
C LEU A 169 12.51 3.67 7.39
N GLU A 170 12.12 4.93 7.28
CA GLU A 170 12.43 5.97 8.29
C GLU A 170 11.79 5.63 9.64
N LEU A 171 10.50 5.31 9.63
CA LEU A 171 9.72 4.97 10.84
C LEU A 171 10.20 3.64 11.45
N LEU A 172 10.65 2.71 10.61
CA LEU A 172 11.32 1.49 11.05
C LEU A 172 12.81 1.70 11.36
N GLY A 173 13.43 2.84 11.11
CA GLY A 173 14.89 2.98 11.12
C GLY A 173 15.56 2.65 12.47
N GLY A 174 14.84 2.83 13.59
CA GLY A 174 15.29 2.40 14.92
C GLY A 174 15.24 0.89 15.16
N SER A 175 14.56 0.12 14.30
CA SER A 175 14.43 -1.33 14.43
C SER A 175 15.70 -2.10 14.09
N ARG A 176 16.58 -1.55 13.24
CA ARG A 176 17.81 -2.23 12.80
C ARG A 176 18.80 -2.56 13.92
N TYR A 177 18.66 -1.90 15.06
CA TYR A 177 19.53 -2.07 16.22
C TYR A 177 18.85 -2.79 17.40
N ARG A 178 17.60 -3.22 17.21
CA ARG A 178 16.89 -4.01 18.21
C ARG A 178 17.27 -5.47 18.06
N HIS A 179 17.69 -6.10 19.15
CA HIS A 179 18.04 -7.51 19.18
C HIS A 179 16.86 -8.32 19.75
N PHE A 180 16.65 -9.53 19.21
CA PHE A 180 15.67 -10.51 19.69
C PHE A 180 14.18 -10.13 19.52
N ASP A 181 13.83 -9.35 18.49
CA ASP A 181 12.44 -9.17 18.04
C ASP A 181 12.32 -9.29 16.50
N ILE A 182 11.10 -9.23 15.96
CA ILE A 182 10.83 -9.38 14.52
C ILE A 182 11.19 -8.13 13.69
N SER A 183 11.40 -6.98 14.33
CA SER A 183 11.53 -5.67 13.70
C SER A 183 12.72 -5.56 12.72
N PRO A 184 13.91 -6.14 12.99
CA PRO A 184 15.00 -6.21 12.01
C PRO A 184 14.64 -6.99 10.74
N VAL A 185 13.84 -8.06 10.88
CA VAL A 185 13.39 -8.87 9.74
C VAL A 185 12.40 -8.06 8.89
N LEU A 186 11.44 -7.38 9.52
CA LEU A 186 10.49 -6.51 8.82
C LEU A 186 11.20 -5.38 8.08
N TYR A 187 12.18 -4.72 8.73
CA TYR A 187 13.02 -3.71 8.08
C TYR A 187 13.77 -4.28 6.87
N HIS A 188 14.33 -5.48 7.00
CA HIS A 188 15.03 -6.13 5.89
C HIS A 188 14.09 -6.44 4.71
N VAL A 189 12.86 -6.89 4.98
CA VAL A 189 11.84 -7.15 3.95
C VAL A 189 11.51 -5.86 3.20
N GLU A 190 11.22 -4.76 3.90
CA GLU A 190 10.94 -3.45 3.29
C GLU A 190 12.14 -2.92 2.48
N LEU A 191 13.35 -3.11 3.01
CA LEU A 191 14.57 -2.71 2.31
C LEU A 191 14.75 -3.49 1.01
N ARG A 192 14.48 -4.80 1.05
CA ARG A 192 14.51 -5.67 -0.12
C ARG A 192 13.47 -5.25 -1.16
N GLU A 193 12.21 -5.04 -0.75
CA GLU A 193 11.14 -4.58 -1.63
C GLU A 193 11.49 -3.25 -2.32
N ARG A 194 12.06 -2.29 -1.56
CA ARG A 194 12.55 -1.02 -2.12
C ARG A 194 13.63 -1.25 -3.17
N ASN A 195 14.61 -2.11 -2.90
CA ASN A 195 15.71 -2.37 -3.83
C ASN A 195 15.22 -3.05 -5.12
N GLU A 196 14.27 -3.97 -5.02
CA GLU A 196 13.62 -4.61 -6.18
C GLU A 196 12.85 -3.58 -7.02
N GLU A 197 12.13 -2.66 -6.38
CA GLU A 197 11.40 -1.58 -7.07
C GLU A 197 12.36 -0.60 -7.76
N VAL A 198 13.48 -0.24 -7.13
CA VAL A 198 14.52 0.61 -7.74
C VAL A 198 15.08 -0.06 -8.99
N LEU A 199 15.43 -1.35 -8.91
CA LEU A 199 15.91 -2.11 -10.07
C LEU A 199 14.86 -2.16 -11.18
N ARG A 200 13.61 -2.44 -10.84
CA ARG A 200 12.49 -2.44 -11.80
C ARG A 200 12.34 -1.08 -12.48
N ARG A 201 12.38 0.03 -11.73
CA ARG A 201 12.29 1.38 -12.29
C ARG A 201 13.44 1.68 -13.26
N ILE A 202 14.66 1.28 -12.93
CA ILE A 202 15.82 1.43 -13.82
C ILE A 202 15.60 0.63 -15.11
N ILE A 203 15.25 -0.65 -15.00
CA ILE A 203 15.05 -1.54 -16.15
C ILE A 203 13.91 -1.02 -17.02
N THR A 204 12.72 -0.80 -16.45
CA THR A 204 11.55 -0.31 -17.18
C THR A 204 11.79 1.09 -17.77
N GLY A 205 12.48 1.97 -17.05
CA GLY A 205 12.84 3.31 -17.53
C GLY A 205 13.78 3.25 -18.73
N LYS A 206 14.82 2.42 -18.69
CA LYS A 206 15.75 2.23 -19.82
C LYS A 206 15.06 1.55 -21.01
N LEU A 207 14.21 0.54 -20.79
CA LEU A 207 13.42 -0.11 -21.84
C LEU A 207 12.48 0.88 -22.55
N ASN A 208 11.86 1.78 -21.79
CA ASN A 208 10.97 2.82 -22.30
C ASN A 208 11.72 4.08 -22.79
N ARG A 209 13.05 4.06 -22.86
CA ARG A 209 13.90 5.18 -23.31
C ARG A 209 13.61 6.49 -22.58
N MET A 210 13.31 6.41 -21.28
CA MET A 210 13.08 7.58 -20.46
C MET A 210 14.36 8.42 -20.36
N ASN A 211 14.20 9.75 -20.30
CA ASN A 211 15.32 10.67 -20.09
C ASN A 211 16.10 10.28 -18.81
N GLU A 212 17.42 10.35 -18.87
CA GLU A 212 18.31 9.94 -17.79
C GLU A 212 18.15 10.78 -16.52
N GLU A 213 17.98 12.10 -16.65
CA GLU A 213 17.73 13.01 -15.52
C GLU A 213 16.41 12.67 -14.83
N MET A 214 15.34 12.43 -15.62
CA MET A 214 14.05 12.00 -15.08
C MET A 214 14.11 10.62 -14.42
N LEU A 215 14.94 9.70 -14.93
CA LEU A 215 15.14 8.39 -14.32
C LEU A 215 15.90 8.49 -13.01
N LEU A 216 16.96 9.29 -13.00
CA LEU A 216 17.76 9.55 -11.81
C LEU A 216 16.88 10.15 -10.71
N GLU A 217 16.09 11.19 -11.00
CA GLU A 217 15.19 11.81 -10.04
C GLU A 217 14.23 10.79 -9.40
N ARG A 218 13.63 9.91 -10.21
CA ARG A 218 12.69 8.88 -9.73
C ARG A 218 13.34 7.79 -8.89
N VAL A 219 14.62 7.52 -9.11
CA VAL A 219 15.40 6.56 -8.34
C VAL A 219 15.86 7.20 -7.03
N GLU A 220 16.38 8.43 -7.08
CA GLU A 220 16.81 9.20 -5.92
C GLU A 220 15.65 9.43 -4.95
N ALA A 221 14.45 9.72 -5.45
CA ALA A 221 13.25 9.87 -4.62
C ALA A 221 12.93 8.62 -3.77
N LEU A 222 13.36 7.43 -4.18
CA LEU A 222 13.21 6.20 -3.40
C LEU A 222 14.38 5.93 -2.46
N LEU A 223 15.57 6.45 -2.76
CA LEU A 223 16.82 6.10 -2.08
C LEU A 223 17.29 7.13 -1.06
N ALA A 224 16.98 8.42 -1.27
CA ALA A 224 17.46 9.51 -0.43
C ALA A 224 17.09 9.29 1.04
N ALA A 225 18.06 9.42 1.94
CA ALA A 225 17.94 9.23 3.39
C ALA A 225 17.81 10.57 4.12
#